data_AF-A0A1B6EHF9-F1
#
_entry.id   AF-A0A1B6EHF9-F1
#
_cell.length_a   1.000
_cell.length_b   1.000
_cell.length_c   1.000
_cell.angle_alpha   90.00
_cell.angle_beta   90.00
_cell.angle_gamma   90.00
#
_symmetry.space_group_name_H-M   'P 1'
#
loop_
_entity.id
_entity.type
_entity.pdbx_description
1 polymer ?
#
loop_
_entity_poly.entity_id
_entity_poly.type
_entity_poly.pdbx_seq_one_letter_code
_entity_poly.pdbx_strand_id
1 'polypeptide(L)'
;MSVIGIDFGNDSCYVAVAKGGGIETLVNDYSLRATPTCIAFSPKNRILGVAAKSQQITNIKNTIFGFKRLLGRVYDDPLVQEEIKYLPFPVIRKENGLIGIQVNYLNETHVFTPEQCTAMLLTKLRETASVALQAPINDCVVSVPSYFTNAERIALLNATEIAGLHCLRLFNETTATALAYGIYKQDLPNVDEPPRNVVFVDMGHSALQVFVCAFNRGKLQIISCENDPNIGGRNIDCILADYFCEDFRKRYSINIKSNAKAYLRLLSEVEKLKKNMSVNNTSLCIGIECLMDDKDVNGSMKRDDME
;
A
#
# COMPACT_ATOMS: atom_id res chain seq x y z
N MET A 1 2.20 22.63 -18.40
CA MET A 1 3.04 21.48 -18.02
C MET A 1 2.58 21.07 -16.63
N SER A 2 2.00 19.89 -16.49
CA SER A 2 1.34 19.47 -15.25
C SER A 2 2.21 18.43 -14.55
N VAL A 3 2.83 18.83 -13.44
CA VAL A 3 3.58 17.92 -12.55
C VAL A 3 2.59 17.33 -11.56
N ILE A 4 2.67 16.02 -11.34
CA ILE A 4 1.86 15.33 -10.33
C ILE A 4 2.73 14.82 -9.17
N GLY A 5 2.16 14.85 -7.97
CA GLY A 5 2.69 14.12 -6.81
C GLY A 5 2.03 12.75 -6.72
N ILE A 6 2.82 11.69 -6.59
CA ILE A 6 2.34 10.32 -6.42
C ILE A 6 2.76 9.85 -5.03
N ASP A 7 1.77 9.47 -4.22
CA ASP A 7 2.01 8.70 -3.01
C ASP A 7 1.90 7.21 -3.33
N PHE A 8 3.04 6.49 -3.34
CA PHE A 8 3.09 5.06 -3.66
C PHE A 8 2.99 4.23 -2.39
N GLY A 9 1.80 4.01 -1.86
CA GLY A 9 1.58 3.20 -0.66
C GLY A 9 1.52 1.69 -0.92
N ASN A 10 1.64 0.88 0.15
CA ASN A 10 1.62 -0.58 0.04
C ASN A 10 0.23 -1.15 -0.27
N ASP A 11 -0.83 -0.54 0.25
CA ASP A 11 -2.22 -0.96 0.04
C ASP A 11 -2.96 -0.08 -0.96
N SER A 12 -2.72 1.24 -0.90
CA SER A 12 -3.29 2.21 -1.83
C SER A 12 -2.31 3.31 -2.17
N CYS A 13 -2.55 3.93 -3.32
CA CYS A 13 -1.83 5.07 -3.84
C CYS A 13 -2.75 6.27 -4.00
N TYR A 14 -2.17 7.47 -3.88
CA TYR A 14 -2.84 8.73 -4.10
C TYR A 14 -2.11 9.55 -5.16
N VAL A 15 -2.84 10.32 -5.95
CA VAL A 15 -2.27 11.27 -6.90
C VAL A 15 -2.77 12.65 -6.57
N ALA A 16 -1.86 13.62 -6.48
CA ALA A 16 -2.19 15.01 -6.21
C ALA A 16 -1.58 15.94 -7.25
N VAL A 17 -2.20 17.10 -7.44
CA VAL A 17 -1.75 18.15 -8.36
C VAL A 17 -1.80 19.50 -7.66
N ALA A 18 -0.83 20.37 -7.96
CA ALA A 18 -0.91 21.78 -7.60
C ALA A 18 -1.64 22.54 -8.71
N LYS A 19 -2.83 23.07 -8.42
CA LYS A 19 -3.67 23.80 -9.40
C LYS A 19 -4.51 24.86 -8.68
N GLY A 20 -4.74 25.99 -9.35
CA GLY A 20 -5.65 27.03 -8.86
C GLY A 20 -5.26 27.67 -7.52
N GLY A 21 -3.96 27.70 -7.20
CA GLY A 21 -3.46 28.23 -5.93
C GLY A 21 -3.54 27.25 -4.75
N GLY A 22 -3.94 25.98 -4.99
CA GLY A 22 -4.01 24.95 -3.96
C GLY A 22 -3.47 23.59 -4.43
N ILE A 23 -3.62 22.59 -3.57
CA ILE A 23 -3.28 21.19 -3.83
C ILE A 23 -4.58 20.39 -3.81
N GLU A 24 -4.81 19.61 -4.86
CA GLU A 24 -6.00 18.76 -5.00
C GLU A 24 -5.58 17.31 -5.17
N THR A 25 -6.25 16.39 -4.45
CA THR A 25 -6.14 14.94 -4.69
C THR A 25 -7.09 14.54 -5.81
N LEU A 26 -6.57 13.88 -6.84
CA LEU A 26 -7.34 13.43 -7.99
C LEU A 26 -8.18 12.20 -7.63
N VAL A 27 -9.35 12.09 -8.28
CA VAL A 27 -10.19 10.90 -8.20
C VAL A 27 -9.89 9.95 -9.36
N ASN A 28 -10.01 8.65 -9.11
CA ASN A 28 -9.91 7.63 -10.15
C ASN A 28 -11.25 7.42 -10.88
N ASP A 29 -11.25 6.46 -11.81
CA ASP A 29 -12.40 6.02 -12.62
C ASP A 29 -13.57 5.43 -11.81
N TYR A 30 -13.40 5.29 -10.49
CA TYR A 30 -14.44 4.88 -9.55
C TYR A 30 -14.85 6.03 -8.60
N SER A 31 -14.43 7.26 -8.89
CA SER A 31 -14.66 8.45 -8.05
C SER A 31 -14.02 8.35 -6.65
N LEU A 32 -13.02 7.49 -6.48
CA LEU A 32 -12.28 7.33 -5.23
C LEU A 32 -10.95 8.08 -5.32
N ARG A 33 -10.53 8.70 -4.22
CA ARG A 33 -9.21 9.35 -4.12
C ARG A 33 -8.07 8.33 -3.96
N ALA A 34 -8.37 7.19 -3.35
CA ALA A 34 -7.43 6.09 -3.16
C ALA A 34 -7.54 5.10 -4.33
N THR A 35 -6.41 4.79 -4.94
CA THR A 35 -6.31 3.71 -5.95
C THR A 35 -5.56 2.54 -5.33
N PRO A 36 -6.16 1.35 -5.19
CA PRO A 36 -5.48 0.20 -4.62
C PRO A 36 -4.17 -0.14 -5.33
N THR A 37 -3.13 -0.49 -4.57
CA THR A 37 -1.82 -0.96 -5.07
C THR A 37 -1.95 -2.42 -5.51
N CYS A 38 -2.71 -2.63 -6.59
CA CYS A 38 -3.16 -3.95 -7.00
C CYS A 38 -3.19 -4.09 -8.53
N ILE A 39 -2.73 -5.24 -9.03
CA ILE A 39 -2.62 -5.57 -10.45
C ILE A 39 -3.18 -6.98 -10.64
N ALA A 40 -4.16 -7.15 -11.51
CA ALA A 40 -4.69 -8.45 -11.88
C ALA A 40 -4.37 -8.76 -13.34
N PHE A 41 -3.98 -10.00 -13.60
CA PHE A 41 -3.73 -10.51 -14.94
C PHE A 41 -4.86 -11.45 -15.35
N SER A 42 -5.31 -11.31 -16.60
CA SER A 42 -6.37 -12.13 -17.18
C SER A 42 -5.91 -12.75 -18.51
N PRO A 43 -6.68 -13.71 -19.05
CA PRO A 43 -6.47 -14.23 -20.41
C PRO A 43 -6.50 -13.19 -21.54
N LYS A 44 -7.01 -11.98 -21.29
CA LYS A 44 -7.22 -10.95 -22.33
C LYS A 44 -6.42 -9.68 -22.10
N ASN A 45 -6.25 -9.28 -20.84
CA ASN A 45 -5.72 -7.96 -20.49
C ASN A 45 -5.20 -7.92 -19.06
N ARG A 46 -4.50 -6.82 -18.76
CA ARG A 46 -4.17 -6.44 -17.38
C ARG A 46 -5.26 -5.53 -16.85
N ILE A 47 -5.55 -5.66 -15.57
CA ILE A 47 -6.57 -4.89 -14.86
C ILE A 47 -5.86 -4.28 -13.64
N LEU A 48 -6.06 -2.99 -13.39
CA LEU A 48 -5.24 -2.21 -12.46
C LEU A 48 -6.12 -1.46 -11.45
N GLY A 49 -5.63 -1.29 -10.22
CA GLY A 49 -6.29 -0.48 -9.21
C GLY A 49 -7.57 -1.13 -8.65
N VAL A 50 -8.65 -0.35 -8.61
CA VAL A 50 -9.93 -0.76 -8.00
C VAL A 50 -10.50 -2.03 -8.65
N ALA A 51 -10.46 -2.09 -9.99
CA ALA A 51 -10.91 -3.25 -10.76
C ALA A 51 -10.05 -4.51 -10.53
N ALA A 52 -8.78 -4.35 -10.16
CA ALA A 52 -7.92 -5.48 -9.78
C ALA A 52 -8.28 -5.96 -8.37
N LYS A 53 -8.50 -5.03 -7.43
CA LYS A 53 -8.88 -5.34 -6.06
C LYS A 53 -10.22 -6.09 -5.97
N SER A 54 -11.20 -5.76 -6.82
CA SER A 54 -12.52 -6.42 -6.80
C SER A 54 -12.49 -7.92 -7.17
N GLN A 55 -11.46 -8.37 -7.88
CA GLN A 55 -11.27 -9.77 -8.29
C GLN A 55 -10.17 -10.48 -7.48
N GLN A 56 -9.64 -9.86 -6.42
CA GLN A 56 -8.55 -10.41 -5.62
C GLN A 56 -8.86 -11.81 -5.06
N ILE A 57 -10.13 -12.07 -4.72
CA ILE A 57 -10.58 -13.37 -4.19
C ILE A 57 -10.82 -14.40 -5.30
N THR A 58 -11.41 -13.98 -6.43
CA THR A 58 -11.77 -14.90 -7.53
C THR A 58 -10.58 -15.22 -8.43
N ASN A 59 -9.60 -14.31 -8.52
CA ASN A 59 -8.39 -14.43 -9.34
C ASN A 59 -7.11 -14.37 -8.48
N ILE A 60 -7.11 -15.07 -7.35
CA ILE A 60 -6.10 -14.92 -6.28
C ILE A 60 -4.66 -15.17 -6.72
N LYS A 61 -4.42 -16.15 -7.60
CA LYS A 61 -3.06 -16.50 -8.07
C LYS A 61 -2.50 -15.50 -9.08
N ASN A 62 -3.35 -14.69 -9.71
CA ASN A 62 -2.95 -13.72 -10.73
C ASN A 62 -3.30 -12.27 -10.33
N THR A 63 -3.63 -12.04 -9.07
CA THR A 63 -3.88 -10.70 -8.52
C THR A 63 -2.78 -10.37 -7.53
N ILE A 64 -1.91 -9.44 -7.94
CA ILE A 64 -0.66 -9.08 -7.29
C ILE A 64 -0.83 -7.79 -6.48
N PHE A 65 -0.42 -7.85 -5.23
CA PHE A 65 -0.45 -6.76 -4.24
C PHE A 65 0.73 -6.93 -3.28
N GLY A 66 1.04 -5.91 -2.46
CA GLY A 66 2.19 -5.98 -1.54
C GLY A 66 3.58 -5.94 -2.21
N PHE A 67 3.63 -5.79 -3.53
CA PHE A 67 4.90 -5.78 -4.29
C PHE A 67 5.79 -4.56 -4.01
N LYS A 68 5.28 -3.50 -3.35
CA LYS A 68 6.13 -2.39 -2.84
C LYS A 68 7.24 -2.91 -1.93
N ARG A 69 6.95 -3.95 -1.13
CA ARG A 69 7.88 -4.59 -0.19
C ARG A 69 8.96 -5.44 -0.86
N LEU A 70 8.78 -5.78 -2.14
CA LEU A 70 9.71 -6.59 -2.92
C LEU A 70 10.63 -5.74 -3.81
N LEU A 71 10.31 -4.46 -3.99
CA LEU A 71 10.98 -3.58 -4.94
C LEU A 71 12.47 -3.45 -4.62
N GLY A 72 13.37 -3.62 -5.60
CA GLY A 72 14.81 -3.44 -5.42
C GLY A 72 15.51 -4.40 -4.46
N ARG A 73 14.83 -5.48 -4.01
CA ARG A 73 15.40 -6.51 -3.14
C ARG A 73 15.75 -7.78 -3.90
N VAL A 74 16.64 -8.58 -3.32
CA VAL A 74 16.98 -9.92 -3.80
C VAL A 74 16.05 -10.96 -3.19
N TYR A 75 15.86 -12.09 -3.87
CA TYR A 75 14.92 -13.11 -3.42
C TYR A 75 15.28 -13.66 -2.03
N ASP A 76 16.57 -13.90 -1.78
CA ASP A 76 17.05 -14.53 -0.54
C ASP A 76 17.12 -13.56 0.67
N ASP A 77 16.69 -12.30 0.51
CA ASP A 77 16.62 -11.33 1.61
C ASP A 77 15.64 -11.85 2.69
N PRO A 78 16.03 -11.93 3.98
CA PRO A 78 15.15 -12.36 5.05
C PRO A 78 13.82 -11.59 5.10
N LEU A 79 13.82 -10.28 4.83
CA LEU A 79 12.60 -9.48 4.80
C LEU A 79 11.67 -9.87 3.65
N VAL A 80 12.23 -10.30 2.52
CA VAL A 80 11.47 -10.82 1.37
C VAL A 80 10.88 -12.18 1.72
N GLN A 81 11.65 -13.06 2.36
CA GLN A 81 11.16 -14.37 2.78
C GLN A 81 10.02 -14.28 3.80
N GLU A 82 10.08 -13.32 4.73
CA GLU A 82 8.94 -13.02 5.61
C GLU A 82 7.75 -12.46 4.85
N GLU A 83 7.99 -11.54 3.90
CA GLU A 83 6.92 -10.93 3.09
C GLU A 83 6.17 -11.97 2.24
N ILE A 84 6.89 -12.93 1.62
CA ILE A 84 6.31 -13.96 0.76
C ILE A 84 5.24 -14.79 1.49
N LYS A 85 5.35 -14.97 2.82
CA LYS A 85 4.35 -15.70 3.62
C LYS A 85 2.96 -15.05 3.59
N TYR A 86 2.88 -13.75 3.29
CA TYR A 86 1.63 -13.00 3.19
C TYR A 86 1.06 -12.95 1.76
N LEU A 87 1.77 -13.48 0.76
CA LEU A 87 1.42 -13.36 -0.65
C LEU A 87 0.80 -14.66 -1.16
N PRO A 88 -0.44 -14.65 -1.68
CA PRO A 88 -1.12 -15.87 -2.11
C PRO A 88 -0.79 -16.27 -3.56
N PHE A 89 0.18 -15.61 -4.18
CA PHE A 89 0.63 -15.81 -5.55
C PHE A 89 2.12 -16.18 -5.58
N PRO A 90 2.61 -16.88 -6.61
CA PRO A 90 3.96 -17.39 -6.62
C PRO A 90 5.00 -16.27 -6.80
N VAL A 91 5.92 -16.18 -5.86
CA VAL A 91 7.14 -15.37 -5.94
C VAL A 91 8.33 -16.32 -6.05
N ILE A 92 9.11 -16.18 -7.12
CA ILE A 92 10.18 -17.09 -7.51
C ILE A 92 11.54 -16.40 -7.54
N ARG A 93 12.59 -17.19 -7.34
CA ARG A 93 13.98 -16.76 -7.52
C ARG A 93 14.35 -16.82 -9.00
N LYS A 94 14.76 -15.69 -9.57
CA LYS A 94 15.32 -15.65 -10.93
C LYS A 94 16.78 -16.14 -10.92
N GLU A 95 17.30 -16.48 -12.10
CA GLU A 95 18.69 -16.96 -12.25
C GLU A 95 19.73 -15.98 -11.69
N ASN A 96 19.47 -14.67 -11.82
CA ASN A 96 20.32 -13.61 -11.29
C ASN A 96 20.09 -13.29 -9.79
N GLY A 97 19.33 -14.12 -9.07
CA GLY A 97 19.00 -13.94 -7.66
C GLY A 97 17.93 -12.88 -7.37
N LEU A 98 17.44 -12.16 -8.38
CA LEU A 98 16.35 -11.20 -8.23
C LEU A 98 14.99 -11.89 -8.10
N ILE A 99 14.01 -11.11 -7.70
CA ILE A 99 12.63 -11.55 -7.49
C ILE A 99 11.89 -11.61 -8.84
N GLY A 100 11.12 -12.67 -9.05
CA GLY A 100 10.13 -12.80 -10.12
C GLY A 100 8.75 -13.09 -9.55
N ILE A 101 7.73 -12.42 -10.06
CA ILE A 101 6.33 -12.65 -9.73
C ILE A 101 5.70 -13.40 -10.90
N GLN A 102 5.32 -14.65 -10.67
CA GLN A 102 4.80 -15.53 -11.71
C GLN A 102 3.28 -15.45 -11.78
N VAL A 103 2.73 -15.23 -12.97
CA VAL A 103 1.29 -15.11 -13.22
C VAL A 103 0.90 -15.81 -14.52
N ASN A 104 -0.37 -16.19 -14.64
CA ASN A 104 -0.96 -16.51 -15.93
C ASN A 104 -1.52 -15.23 -16.57
N TYR A 105 -0.99 -14.85 -17.72
CA TYR A 105 -1.38 -13.68 -18.48
C TYR A 105 -1.43 -14.04 -19.95
N LEU A 106 -2.48 -13.62 -20.68
CA LEU A 106 -2.68 -13.97 -22.09
C LEU A 106 -2.66 -15.50 -22.37
N ASN A 107 -3.12 -16.29 -21.40
CA ASN A 107 -3.08 -17.77 -21.39
C ASN A 107 -1.67 -18.38 -21.32
N GLU A 108 -0.65 -17.58 -21.04
CA GLU A 108 0.73 -18.02 -20.90
C GLU A 108 1.27 -17.74 -19.49
N THR A 109 2.33 -18.45 -19.11
CA THR A 109 3.04 -18.15 -17.86
C THR A 109 3.99 -16.99 -18.12
N HIS A 110 3.80 -15.89 -17.39
CA HIS A 110 4.70 -14.75 -17.40
C HIS A 110 5.34 -14.55 -16.04
N VAL A 111 6.56 -14.00 -16.04
CA VAL A 111 7.30 -13.62 -14.84
C VAL A 111 7.64 -12.14 -14.95
N PHE A 112 7.12 -11.34 -14.02
CA PHE A 112 7.38 -9.91 -13.94
C PHE A 112 8.29 -9.60 -12.75
N THR A 113 9.16 -8.59 -12.88
CA THR A 113 9.89 -8.08 -11.72
C THR A 113 9.03 -7.13 -10.89
N PRO A 114 9.35 -6.90 -9.61
CA PRO A 114 8.69 -5.87 -8.81
C PRO A 114 8.68 -4.48 -9.47
N GLU A 115 9.75 -4.10 -10.18
CA GLU A 115 9.84 -2.85 -10.94
C GLU A 115 8.83 -2.79 -12.08
N GLN A 116 8.67 -3.89 -12.82
CA GLN A 116 7.66 -3.97 -13.90
C GLN A 116 6.25 -3.89 -13.33
N CYS A 117 5.96 -4.55 -12.21
CA CYS A 117 4.67 -4.42 -11.53
C CYS A 117 4.42 -2.97 -11.07
N THR A 118 5.40 -2.35 -10.40
CA THR A 118 5.31 -0.94 -9.99
C THR A 118 5.08 -0.02 -11.19
N ALA A 119 5.77 -0.24 -12.31
CA ALA A 119 5.58 0.54 -13.53
C ALA A 119 4.17 0.41 -14.12
N MET A 120 3.57 -0.79 -14.08
CA MET A 120 2.17 -1.00 -14.50
C MET A 120 1.22 -0.16 -13.64
N LEU A 121 1.41 -0.14 -12.32
CA LEU A 121 0.60 0.69 -11.44
C LEU A 121 0.80 2.19 -11.70
N LEU A 122 2.05 2.64 -11.83
CA LEU A 122 2.38 4.04 -12.13
C LEU A 122 1.78 4.49 -13.47
N THR A 123 1.72 3.59 -14.47
CA THR A 123 1.05 3.86 -15.75
C THR A 123 -0.44 4.16 -15.54
N LYS A 124 -1.15 3.37 -14.71
CA LYS A 124 -2.55 3.63 -14.35
C LYS A 124 -2.71 4.97 -13.63
N LEU A 125 -1.83 5.30 -12.69
CA LEU A 125 -1.89 6.57 -11.95
C LEU A 125 -1.67 7.77 -12.88
N ARG A 126 -0.74 7.67 -13.84
CA ARG A 126 -0.52 8.66 -14.90
C ARG A 126 -1.74 8.82 -15.79
N GLU A 127 -2.38 7.72 -16.20
CA GLU A 127 -3.60 7.76 -17.03
C GLU A 127 -4.75 8.43 -16.27
N THR A 128 -4.97 8.06 -15.01
CA THR A 128 -5.96 8.69 -14.13
C THR A 128 -5.72 10.20 -14.04
N ALA A 129 -4.47 10.62 -13.83
CA ALA A 129 -4.13 12.04 -13.79
C ALA A 129 -4.33 12.74 -15.15
N SER A 130 -3.99 12.08 -16.25
CA SER A 130 -4.13 12.64 -17.59
C SER A 130 -5.60 12.88 -17.95
N VAL A 131 -6.48 11.95 -17.57
CA VAL A 131 -7.94 12.09 -17.75
C VAL A 131 -8.47 13.23 -16.89
N ALA A 132 -8.13 13.25 -15.60
CA ALA A 132 -8.61 14.28 -14.66
C ALA A 132 -8.16 15.70 -15.05
N LEU A 133 -6.95 15.84 -15.59
CA LEU A 133 -6.37 17.11 -15.98
C LEU A 133 -6.60 17.48 -17.45
N GLN A 134 -7.18 16.56 -18.24
CA GLN A 134 -7.37 16.70 -19.69
C GLN A 134 -6.08 17.09 -20.44
N ALA A 135 -4.96 16.56 -19.97
CA ALA A 135 -3.63 16.89 -20.48
C ALA A 135 -2.67 15.70 -20.30
N PRO A 136 -1.69 15.52 -21.19
CA PRO A 136 -0.67 14.48 -21.00
C PRO A 136 0.19 14.80 -19.76
N ILE A 137 0.52 13.75 -19.00
CA ILE A 137 1.36 13.84 -17.80
C ILE A 137 2.69 13.16 -18.06
N ASN A 138 3.76 13.95 -18.01
CA ASN A 138 5.12 13.47 -18.26
C ASN A 138 5.99 13.52 -17.00
N ASP A 139 5.77 14.49 -16.11
CA ASP A 139 6.63 14.73 -14.95
C ASP A 139 5.93 14.35 -13.64
N CYS A 140 6.67 13.71 -12.74
CA CYS A 140 6.16 13.37 -11.42
C CYS A 140 7.20 13.56 -10.30
N VAL A 141 6.69 13.71 -9.08
CA VAL A 141 7.44 13.52 -7.84
C VAL A 141 6.80 12.32 -7.14
N VAL A 142 7.61 11.32 -6.77
CA VAL A 142 7.11 10.09 -6.15
C VAL A 142 7.56 10.03 -4.69
N SER A 143 6.61 9.75 -3.80
CA SER A 143 6.91 9.53 -2.39
C SER A 143 7.71 8.23 -2.21
N VAL A 144 8.63 8.22 -1.26
CA VAL A 144 9.41 7.04 -0.91
C VAL A 144 9.60 6.95 0.60
N PRO A 145 9.56 5.76 1.22
CA PRO A 145 9.85 5.64 2.64
C PRO A 145 11.26 6.13 2.96
N SER A 146 11.42 6.74 4.13
CA SER A 146 12.72 7.27 4.57
C SER A 146 13.80 6.19 4.63
N TYR A 147 13.41 4.97 5.01
CA TYR A 147 14.27 3.80 5.18
C TYR A 147 14.59 3.03 3.90
N PHE A 148 14.05 3.43 2.74
CA PHE A 148 14.42 2.77 1.48
C PHE A 148 15.91 2.95 1.20
N THR A 149 16.57 1.83 0.94
CA THR A 149 17.97 1.74 0.52
C THR A 149 18.17 2.35 -0.87
N ASN A 150 19.44 2.56 -1.24
CA ASN A 150 19.77 3.06 -2.58
C ASN A 150 19.25 2.12 -3.69
N ALA A 151 19.30 0.80 -3.50
CA ALA A 151 18.80 -0.17 -4.46
C ALA A 151 17.28 -0.05 -4.66
N GLU A 152 16.52 0.06 -3.56
CA GLU A 152 15.06 0.27 -3.60
C GLU A 152 14.68 1.59 -4.28
N ARG A 153 15.44 2.66 -4.04
CA ARG A 153 15.25 3.97 -4.69
C ARG A 153 15.53 3.91 -6.19
N ILE A 154 16.62 3.28 -6.60
CA ILE A 154 16.94 3.07 -8.02
C ILE A 154 15.85 2.22 -8.69
N ALA A 155 15.39 1.15 -8.04
CA ALA A 155 14.31 0.31 -8.55
C ALA A 155 13.00 1.09 -8.77
N LEU A 156 12.66 2.02 -7.86
CA LEU A 156 11.52 2.91 -8.04
C LEU A 156 11.71 3.89 -9.20
N LEU A 157 12.91 4.46 -9.37
CA LEU A 157 13.24 5.32 -10.52
C LEU A 157 13.11 4.53 -11.84
N ASN A 158 13.65 3.31 -11.90
CA ASN A 158 13.51 2.45 -13.07
C ASN A 158 12.03 2.15 -13.37
N ALA A 159 11.21 1.93 -12.34
CA ALA A 159 9.78 1.75 -12.52
C ALA A 159 9.09 3.00 -13.08
N THR A 160 9.53 4.21 -12.69
CA THR A 160 9.02 5.46 -13.29
C THR A 160 9.40 5.58 -14.77
N GLU A 161 10.62 5.22 -15.13
CA GLU A 161 11.10 5.24 -16.52
C GLU A 161 10.33 4.26 -17.40
N ILE A 162 10.13 3.02 -16.93
CA ILE A 162 9.31 2.00 -17.63
C ILE A 162 7.88 2.49 -17.81
N ALA A 163 7.33 3.23 -16.84
CA ALA A 163 5.99 3.82 -16.93
C ALA A 163 5.92 5.04 -17.87
N GLY A 164 7.04 5.50 -18.42
CA GLY A 164 7.13 6.71 -19.23
C GLY A 164 6.82 7.97 -18.41
N LEU A 165 7.25 8.01 -17.15
CA LEU A 165 7.21 9.17 -16.27
C LEU A 165 8.63 9.64 -15.98
N HIS A 166 8.90 10.92 -16.22
CA HIS A 166 10.12 11.58 -15.78
C HIS A 166 9.99 11.94 -14.29
N CYS A 167 10.65 11.15 -13.44
CA CYS A 167 10.68 11.40 -12.01
C CYS A 167 11.64 12.55 -11.69
N LEU A 168 11.08 13.74 -11.44
CA LEU A 168 11.86 14.94 -11.09
C LEU A 168 12.59 14.75 -9.76
N ARG A 169 11.96 14.02 -8.83
CA ARG A 169 12.51 13.75 -7.50
C ARG A 169 11.79 12.58 -6.84
N LEU A 170 12.57 11.69 -6.23
CA LEU A 170 12.07 10.87 -5.13
C LEU A 170 12.05 11.70 -3.86
N PHE A 171 10.89 11.78 -3.22
CA PHE A 171 10.69 12.63 -2.05
C PHE A 171 10.32 11.77 -0.85
N ASN A 172 11.01 11.94 0.28
CA ASN A 172 10.70 11.12 1.45
C ASN A 172 9.27 11.40 1.92
N GLU A 173 8.49 10.34 2.16
CA GLU A 173 7.10 10.40 2.68
C GLU A 173 7.03 11.28 3.94
N THR A 174 7.98 11.10 4.87
CA THR A 174 8.09 11.89 6.10
C THR A 174 8.29 13.38 5.83
N THR A 175 9.13 13.72 4.85
CA THR A 175 9.36 15.12 4.45
C THR A 175 8.17 15.71 3.71
N ALA A 176 7.45 14.92 2.89
CA ALA A 176 6.18 15.35 2.27
C ALA A 176 5.15 15.72 3.33
N THR A 177 4.97 14.87 4.34
CA THR A 177 4.05 15.10 5.45
C THR A 177 4.44 16.35 6.26
N ALA A 178 5.73 16.51 6.58
CA ALA A 178 6.23 17.71 7.24
C ALA A 178 5.96 18.98 6.41
N LEU A 179 6.21 18.92 5.10
CA LEU A 179 5.97 20.04 4.19
C LEU A 179 4.49 20.40 4.10
N ALA A 180 3.61 19.41 4.01
CA ALA A 180 2.17 19.62 4.02
C ALA A 180 1.72 20.31 5.31
N TYR A 181 2.22 19.87 6.48
CA TYR A 181 1.97 20.57 7.74
C TYR A 181 2.47 22.01 7.71
N GLY A 182 3.72 22.23 7.29
CA GLY A 182 4.37 23.54 7.31
C GLY A 182 3.69 24.58 6.42
N ILE A 183 3.22 24.19 5.23
CA ILE A 183 2.58 25.12 4.27
C ILE A 183 1.23 25.64 4.80
N TYR A 184 0.45 24.81 5.48
CA TYR A 184 -0.89 25.19 5.97
C TYR A 184 -0.88 25.84 7.36
N LYS A 185 0.23 25.80 8.09
CA LYS A 185 0.33 26.40 9.43
C LYS A 185 0.73 27.87 9.36
N GLN A 186 -0.18 28.74 9.77
CA GLN A 186 0.00 30.20 9.72
C GLN A 186 0.74 30.77 10.95
N ASP A 187 0.76 30.02 12.05
CA ASP A 187 1.25 30.43 13.36
C ASP A 187 2.67 29.89 13.68
N LEU A 188 3.46 29.58 12.65
CA LEU A 188 4.83 29.11 12.83
C LEU A 188 5.75 30.25 13.33
N PRO A 189 6.68 29.97 14.28
CA PRO A 189 7.63 30.95 14.78
C PRO A 189 8.46 31.59 13.67
N ASN A 190 8.88 32.84 13.83
CA ASN A 190 9.81 33.46 12.89
C ASN A 190 11.16 32.72 12.88
N VAL A 191 12.00 32.95 11.87
CA VAL A 191 13.30 32.24 11.73
C VAL A 191 14.27 32.55 12.87
N ASP A 192 14.13 33.72 13.50
CA ASP A 192 14.97 34.17 14.63
C ASP A 192 14.47 33.65 16.00
N GLU A 193 13.29 33.03 16.03
CA GLU A 193 12.68 32.46 17.23
C GLU A 193 13.01 30.96 17.35
N PRO A 194 12.99 30.39 18.57
CA PRO A 194 13.12 28.96 18.76
C PRO A 194 12.09 28.19 17.92
N PRO A 195 12.51 27.13 17.19
CA PRO A 195 11.62 26.41 16.30
C PRO A 195 10.53 25.66 17.07
N ARG A 196 9.36 25.50 16.44
CA ARG A 196 8.32 24.60 16.91
C ARG A 196 8.69 23.18 16.51
N ASN A 197 8.96 22.32 17.50
CA ASN A 197 9.18 20.90 17.28
C ASN A 197 7.84 20.16 17.22
N VAL A 198 7.62 19.41 16.14
CA VAL A 198 6.42 18.60 15.94
C VAL A 198 6.84 17.16 15.70
N VAL A 199 6.20 16.24 16.41
CA VAL A 199 6.37 14.80 16.23
C VAL A 199 5.27 14.30 15.30
N PHE A 200 5.65 13.56 14.28
CA PHE A 200 4.74 12.89 13.37
C PHE A 200 4.88 11.39 13.56
N VAL A 201 3.73 10.70 13.59
CA VAL A 201 3.64 9.25 13.67
C VAL A 201 2.81 8.80 12.47
N ASP A 202 3.44 8.09 11.55
CA ASP A 202 2.83 7.54 10.35
C ASP A 202 2.84 6.01 10.43
N MET A 203 1.69 5.43 10.77
CA MET A 203 1.46 3.98 10.76
C MET A 203 0.56 3.61 9.60
N GLY A 204 1.17 3.21 8.50
CA GLY A 204 0.46 2.81 7.30
C GLY A 204 0.00 1.34 7.33
N HIS A 205 -0.25 0.79 6.14
CA HIS A 205 -0.65 -0.61 6.01
C HIS A 205 0.44 -1.59 6.46
N SER A 206 1.72 -1.29 6.21
CA SER A 206 2.82 -2.25 6.41
C SER A 206 4.03 -1.71 7.16
N ALA A 207 4.07 -0.43 7.48
CA ALA A 207 5.24 0.20 8.11
C ALA A 207 4.83 1.35 9.02
N LEU A 208 5.67 1.58 10.04
CA LEU A 208 5.61 2.66 10.99
C LEU A 208 6.82 3.58 10.78
N GLN A 209 6.60 4.89 10.69
CA GLN A 209 7.64 5.91 10.67
C GLN A 209 7.31 6.96 11.74
N VAL A 210 8.27 7.27 12.62
CA VAL A 210 8.16 8.32 13.62
C VAL A 210 9.27 9.32 13.41
N PHE A 211 8.92 10.59 13.23
CA PHE A 211 9.93 11.62 12.98
C PHE A 211 9.61 12.92 13.70
N VAL A 212 10.67 13.65 14.04
CA VAL A 212 10.59 14.96 14.67
C VAL A 212 11.05 15.99 13.66
N CYS A 213 10.25 17.04 13.47
CA CYS A 213 10.58 18.14 12.58
C CYS A 213 10.50 19.47 13.33
N ALA A 214 11.56 20.27 13.20
CA ALA A 214 11.61 21.65 13.66
C ALA A 214 11.04 22.57 12.57
N PHE A 215 10.13 23.47 12.95
CA PHE A 215 9.51 24.43 12.05
C PHE A 215 9.74 25.88 12.48
N ASN A 216 10.10 26.70 11.49
CA ASN A 216 9.96 28.15 11.51
C ASN A 216 9.18 28.57 10.25
N ARG A 217 8.76 29.83 10.16
CA ARG A 217 8.08 30.37 8.97
C ARG A 217 8.96 30.21 7.73
N GLY A 218 8.49 29.42 6.76
CA GLY A 218 9.19 29.15 5.51
C GLY A 218 10.37 28.18 5.61
N LYS A 219 10.63 27.57 6.77
CA LYS A 219 11.75 26.65 6.99
C LYS A 219 11.31 25.44 7.81
N LEU A 220 11.68 24.25 7.36
CA LEU A 220 11.54 23.02 8.12
C LEU A 220 12.86 22.27 8.15
N GLN A 221 13.11 21.53 9.22
CA GLN A 221 14.27 20.65 9.36
C GLN A 221 13.85 19.37 10.06
N ILE A 222 14.05 18.23 9.40
CA ILE A 222 13.92 16.92 10.04
C ILE A 222 15.08 16.77 11.03
N ILE A 223 14.75 16.58 12.31
CA ILE A 223 15.72 16.41 13.40
C ILE A 223 16.12 14.95 13.54
N SER A 224 15.13 14.07 13.59
CA SER A 224 15.31 12.62 13.72
C SER A 224 14.16 11.88 13.05
N CYS A 225 14.42 10.67 12.59
CA CYS A 225 13.46 9.79 11.95
C CYS A 225 13.81 8.34 12.28
N GLU A 226 12.89 7.65 12.94
CA GLU A 226 12.95 6.23 13.24
C GLU A 226 11.81 5.50 12.54
N ASN A 227 11.96 4.19 12.34
CA ASN A 227 10.98 3.41 11.61
C ASN A 227 10.99 1.94 12.03
N ASP A 228 9.84 1.29 11.85
CA ASP A 228 9.73 -0.16 11.81
C ASP A 228 9.05 -0.56 10.48
N PRO A 229 9.78 -1.18 9.55
CA PRO A 229 9.25 -1.55 8.25
C PRO A 229 8.31 -2.78 8.31
N ASN A 230 8.05 -3.36 9.48
CA ASN A 230 7.28 -4.60 9.65
C ASN A 230 6.06 -4.43 10.58
N ILE A 231 5.74 -3.21 10.99
CA ILE A 231 4.58 -2.88 11.83
C ILE A 231 3.61 -2.00 11.03
N GLY A 232 2.38 -2.47 10.85
CA GLY A 232 1.32 -1.70 10.21
C GLY A 232 -0.06 -2.33 10.37
N GLY A 233 -1.05 -1.72 9.73
CA GLY A 233 -2.44 -2.19 9.76
C GLY A 233 -2.63 -3.65 9.36
N ARG A 234 -1.81 -4.17 8.43
CA ARG A 234 -1.80 -5.57 7.99
C ARG A 234 -1.49 -6.52 9.13
N ASN A 235 -0.53 -6.18 10.00
CA ASN A 235 -0.13 -7.06 11.09
C ASN A 235 -1.29 -7.26 12.07
N ILE A 236 -2.05 -6.20 12.34
CA ILE A 236 -3.28 -6.26 13.13
C ILE A 236 -4.30 -7.18 12.43
N ASP A 237 -4.51 -6.99 11.12
CA ASP A 237 -5.43 -7.84 10.34
C ASP A 237 -5.05 -9.33 10.43
N CYS A 238 -3.76 -9.66 10.33
CA CYS A 238 -3.25 -11.02 10.45
C CYS A 238 -3.46 -11.60 11.84
N ILE A 239 -3.21 -10.83 12.91
CA ILE A 239 -3.43 -11.28 14.30
C ILE A 239 -4.91 -11.58 14.53
N LEU A 240 -5.80 -10.72 14.05
CA LEU A 240 -7.25 -10.92 14.16
C LEU A 240 -7.72 -12.11 13.32
N ALA A 241 -7.21 -12.27 12.10
CA ALA A 241 -7.51 -13.43 11.27
C ALA A 241 -7.03 -14.73 11.93
N ASP A 242 -5.88 -14.72 12.59
CA ASP A 242 -5.34 -15.88 13.29
C ASP A 242 -6.20 -16.26 14.51
N TYR A 243 -6.67 -15.28 15.27
CA TYR A 243 -7.66 -15.50 16.33
C TYR A 243 -8.92 -16.20 15.80
N PHE A 244 -9.53 -15.66 14.74
CA PHE A 244 -10.72 -16.27 14.14
C PHE A 244 -10.44 -17.62 13.47
N CYS A 245 -9.24 -17.84 12.93
CA CYS A 245 -8.85 -19.16 12.43
C CYS A 245 -8.87 -20.21 13.54
N GLU A 246 -8.35 -19.89 14.73
CA GLU A 246 -8.33 -20.82 15.87
C GLU A 246 -9.73 -21.05 16.43
N ASP A 247 -10.51 -19.97 16.59
CA ASP A 247 -11.89 -20.06 17.06
C ASP A 247 -12.78 -20.86 16.09
N PHE A 248 -12.72 -20.56 14.79
CA PHE A 248 -13.50 -21.29 13.79
C PHE A 248 -13.02 -22.72 13.58
N ARG A 249 -11.74 -23.02 13.80
CA ARG A 249 -11.26 -24.41 13.84
C ARG A 249 -11.93 -25.19 14.97
N LYS A 250 -12.07 -24.60 16.16
CA LYS A 250 -12.72 -25.26 17.30
C LYS A 250 -14.23 -25.41 17.11
N ARG A 251 -14.92 -24.35 16.65
CA ARG A 251 -16.38 -24.32 16.54
C ARG A 251 -16.94 -24.99 15.29
N TYR A 252 -16.24 -24.88 14.16
CA TYR A 252 -16.72 -25.35 12.86
C TYR A 252 -15.87 -26.48 12.27
N SER A 253 -14.76 -26.88 12.91
CA SER A 253 -13.85 -27.92 12.42
C SER A 253 -13.34 -27.66 11.00
N ILE A 254 -13.00 -26.40 10.69
CA ILE A 254 -12.42 -25.99 9.40
C ILE A 254 -10.99 -25.48 9.59
N ASN A 255 -10.12 -25.74 8.62
CA ASN A 255 -8.77 -25.19 8.61
C ASN A 255 -8.62 -24.10 7.54
N ILE A 256 -8.97 -22.86 7.90
CA ILE A 256 -8.98 -21.74 6.95
C ILE A 256 -7.58 -21.48 6.35
N LYS A 257 -6.51 -21.66 7.13
CA LYS A 257 -5.13 -21.45 6.68
C LYS A 257 -4.70 -22.39 5.55
N SER A 258 -5.35 -23.54 5.36
CA SER A 258 -5.05 -24.44 4.23
C SER A 258 -5.69 -24.00 2.91
N ASN A 259 -6.55 -22.98 2.92
CA ASN A 259 -7.22 -22.47 1.73
C ASN A 259 -7.00 -20.96 1.59
N ALA A 260 -6.10 -20.57 0.68
CA ALA A 260 -5.75 -19.17 0.45
C ALA A 260 -6.96 -18.28 0.12
N LYS A 261 -7.97 -18.81 -0.57
CA LYS A 261 -9.21 -18.07 -0.89
C LYS A 261 -10.04 -17.83 0.37
N ALA A 262 -10.19 -18.84 1.22
CA ALA A 262 -10.92 -18.70 2.49
C ALA A 262 -10.17 -17.73 3.43
N TYR A 263 -8.85 -17.87 3.55
CA TYR A 263 -8.04 -16.98 4.39
C TYR A 263 -8.09 -15.53 3.90
N LEU A 264 -8.02 -15.28 2.59
CA LEU A 264 -8.13 -13.93 2.05
C LEU A 264 -9.53 -13.31 2.25
N ARG A 265 -10.59 -14.13 2.19
CA ARG A 265 -11.95 -13.67 2.54
C ARG A 265 -12.04 -13.28 4.01
N LEU A 266 -11.48 -14.11 4.90
CA LEU A 266 -11.41 -13.78 6.33
C LEU A 266 -10.63 -12.48 6.57
N LEU A 267 -9.45 -12.33 5.95
CA LEU A 267 -8.63 -11.10 6.02
C LEU A 267 -9.43 -9.85 5.63
N SER A 268 -10.20 -9.92 4.55
CA SER A 268 -11.03 -8.78 4.11
C SER A 268 -12.13 -8.42 5.10
N GLU A 269 -12.70 -9.40 5.81
CA GLU A 269 -13.76 -9.15 6.79
C GLU A 269 -13.19 -8.68 8.13
N VAL A 270 -12.03 -9.19 8.56
CA VAL A 270 -11.36 -8.68 9.77
C VAL A 270 -10.82 -7.27 9.57
N GLU A 271 -10.39 -6.89 8.35
CA GLU A 271 -10.01 -5.50 8.07
C GLU A 271 -11.20 -4.54 8.27
N LYS A 272 -12.39 -4.93 7.79
CA LYS A 272 -13.63 -4.17 8.02
C LYS A 272 -13.99 -4.13 9.51
N LEU A 273 -13.89 -5.27 10.20
CA LEU A 273 -14.16 -5.37 11.62
C LEU A 273 -13.22 -4.44 12.42
N LYS A 274 -11.90 -4.47 12.15
CA LYS A 274 -10.89 -3.59 12.73
C LYS A 274 -11.26 -2.12 12.55
N LYS A 275 -11.59 -1.69 11.33
CA LYS A 275 -11.99 -0.30 11.03
C LYS A 275 -13.26 0.10 11.78
N ASN A 276 -14.25 -0.78 11.86
CA ASN A 276 -15.48 -0.52 12.61
C ASN A 276 -15.22 -0.45 14.12
N MET A 277 -14.33 -1.30 14.65
CA MET A 277 -13.91 -1.25 16.05
C MET A 277 -13.14 0.05 16.37
N SER A 278 -12.49 0.72 15.41
CA SER A 278 -11.84 2.02 15.66
C SER A 278 -12.82 3.14 16.02
N VAL A 279 -14.10 3.02 15.65
CA VAL A 279 -15.14 4.01 15.95
C VAL A 279 -16.17 3.53 16.98
N ASN A 280 -16.27 2.21 17.20
CA ASN A 280 -17.27 1.62 18.09
C ASN A 280 -16.62 0.74 19.18
N ASN A 281 -17.12 0.85 20.42
CA ASN A 281 -16.68 0.07 21.58
C ASN A 281 -17.57 -1.14 21.88
N THR A 282 -18.75 -1.25 21.25
CA THR A 282 -19.64 -2.40 21.43
C THR A 282 -19.09 -3.64 20.73
N SER A 283 -19.57 -4.83 21.12
CA SER A 283 -19.28 -6.06 20.39
C SER A 283 -19.81 -5.94 18.95
N LEU A 284 -18.94 -6.20 17.98
CA LEU A 284 -19.25 -6.20 16.56
C LEU A 284 -19.18 -7.62 16.02
N CYS A 285 -20.15 -7.97 15.18
CA CYS A 285 -20.22 -9.30 14.57
C CYS A 285 -19.40 -9.37 13.29
N ILE A 286 -18.88 -10.56 13.01
CA ILE A 286 -18.28 -10.96 11.74
C ILE A 286 -18.99 -12.24 11.27
N GLY A 287 -19.73 -12.12 10.17
CA GLY A 287 -20.44 -13.25 9.55
C GLY A 287 -19.93 -13.45 8.14
N ILE A 288 -19.49 -14.67 7.81
CA ILE A 288 -19.01 -15.00 6.47
C ILE A 288 -19.72 -16.25 5.97
N GLU A 289 -20.54 -16.07 4.95
CA GLU A 289 -21.27 -17.16 4.30
C GLU A 289 -20.36 -18.04 3.45
N CYS A 290 -20.59 -19.36 3.47
CA CYS A 290 -19.86 -20.36 2.70
C CYS A 290 -18.34 -20.13 2.72
N LEU A 291 -17.75 -19.89 3.90
CA LEU A 291 -16.33 -19.54 4.01
C LEU A 291 -15.44 -20.69 3.51
N MET A 292 -15.75 -21.90 3.95
CA MET A 292 -15.05 -23.14 3.60
C MET A 292 -15.97 -24.33 3.86
N ASP A 293 -15.90 -25.37 3.02
CA ASP A 293 -16.69 -26.61 3.12
C ASP A 293 -18.21 -26.37 3.28
N ASP A 294 -18.74 -25.39 2.54
CA ASP A 294 -20.14 -24.93 2.59
C ASP A 294 -20.64 -24.51 3.99
N LYS A 295 -19.71 -24.17 4.89
CA LYS A 295 -20.04 -23.70 6.24
C LYS A 295 -20.05 -22.18 6.31
N ASP A 296 -21.13 -21.68 6.89
CA ASP A 296 -21.24 -20.30 7.35
C ASP A 296 -20.55 -20.18 8.71
N VAL A 297 -19.75 -19.13 8.89
CA VAL A 297 -19.10 -18.83 10.16
C VAL A 297 -19.58 -17.51 10.71
N ASN A 298 -19.78 -17.46 12.03
CA ASN A 298 -20.17 -16.25 12.73
C ASN A 298 -19.33 -16.11 13.98
N GLY A 299 -18.74 -14.94 14.19
CA GLY A 299 -18.02 -14.56 15.39
C GLY A 299 -18.36 -13.14 15.81
N SER A 300 -17.81 -12.72 16.93
CA SER A 300 -17.85 -11.33 17.35
C SER A 300 -16.59 -10.96 18.11
N MET A 301 -16.32 -9.66 18.18
CA MET A 301 -15.19 -9.09 18.91
C MET A 301 -15.56 -7.69 19.36
N LYS A 302 -15.15 -7.30 20.57
CA LYS A 302 -15.17 -5.89 21.01
C LYS A 302 -13.75 -5.32 20.98
N ARG A 303 -13.65 -3.99 21.01
CA ARG A 303 -12.35 -3.30 20.96
C ARG A 303 -11.39 -3.78 22.05
N ASP A 304 -11.86 -3.97 23.29
CA ASP A 304 -11.00 -4.44 24.39
C ASP A 304 -10.39 -5.84 24.14
N ASP A 305 -10.99 -6.68 23.29
CA ASP A 305 -10.42 -8.00 22.96
C ASP A 305 -9.36 -7.89 21.84
N MET A 306 -9.40 -6.81 21.05
CA MET A 306 -8.44 -6.51 19.99
C MET A 306 -7.16 -5.88 20.56
N GLU A 307 -7.29 -5.03 21.59
CA GLU A 307 -6.20 -4.30 22.27
C GLU A 307 -5.36 -5.19 23.19
#